data_AF-A0A394DAX6-F1
#
_entry.id   AF-A0A394DAX6-F1
#
_cell.length_a   1.000
_cell.length_b   1.000
_cell.length_c   1.000
_cell.angle_alpha   90.00
_cell.angle_beta   90.00
_cell.angle_gamma   90.00
#
_symmetry.space_group_name_H-M   'P 1'
#
loop_
_entity.id
_entity.type
_entity.pdbx_description
1 polymer ?
#
loop_
_entity_poly.entity_id
_entity_poly.type
_entity_poly.pdbx_seq_one_letter_code
_entity_poly.pdbx_strand_id
1 'polypeptide(L)'
;MQVHEDYPSGSMVDFACDADGYPILAVSDLAVHTKDLTANPKCSLLVARDPEDRTDLVITLRGDAISVSEKDEEAIRAAYLARHPNAFWVDFGDFHFLRIEPKEFSGGEYKAAKVDPIAQFSKPVVSYMNNDHAEDTKVIVKHWTSVPVDFADILDLDSLGFNVKAGYQGSTFKLRVPFPRRAADRK
;
A
#
# COMPACT_ATOMS: atom_id res chain seq x y z
N MET A 1 -20.98 -6.00 17.70
CA MET A 1 -21.01 -4.54 17.47
C MET A 1 -22.44 -4.15 17.18
N GLN A 2 -22.93 -3.06 17.79
CA GLN A 2 -24.27 -2.54 17.52
C GLN A 2 -24.22 -1.83 16.16
N VAL A 3 -25.07 -2.23 15.22
CA VAL A 3 -25.23 -1.51 13.95
C VAL A 3 -26.00 -0.24 14.26
N HIS A 4 -25.40 0.92 13.99
CA HIS A 4 -26.07 2.20 14.13
C HIS A 4 -26.59 2.61 12.76
N GLU A 5 -27.91 2.50 12.55
CA GLU A 5 -28.55 2.94 11.31
C GLU A 5 -28.12 4.38 10.98
N ASP A 6 -27.72 4.61 9.72
CA ASP A 6 -27.26 5.87 9.13
C ASP A 6 -25.88 6.43 9.56
N TYR A 7 -25.07 5.68 10.30
CA TYR A 7 -23.69 6.09 10.64
C TYR A 7 -22.63 5.33 9.81
N PRO A 8 -21.53 5.99 9.40
CA PRO A 8 -20.41 5.27 8.80
C PRO A 8 -19.75 4.34 9.83
N SER A 9 -19.38 3.15 9.36
CA SER A 9 -18.67 2.14 10.14
C SER A 9 -17.23 2.00 9.66
N GLY A 10 -16.32 1.59 10.56
CA GLY A 10 -14.92 1.36 10.25
C GLY A 10 -14.49 -0.02 10.72
N SER A 11 -13.77 -0.74 9.87
CA SER A 11 -13.17 -2.03 10.20
C SER A 11 -11.79 -2.16 9.58
N MET A 12 -10.88 -2.86 10.27
CA MET A 12 -9.62 -3.31 9.67
C MET A 12 -9.90 -4.48 8.73
N VAL A 13 -9.30 -4.43 7.53
CA VAL A 13 -9.43 -5.46 6.50
C VAL A 13 -8.07 -5.75 5.89
N ASP A 14 -7.83 -7.02 5.58
CA ASP A 14 -6.73 -7.40 4.70
C ASP A 14 -7.16 -7.21 3.24
N PHE A 15 -6.23 -6.78 2.39
CA PHE A 15 -6.49 -6.62 0.96
C PHE A 15 -5.26 -6.97 0.12
N ALA A 16 -5.50 -7.27 -1.15
CA ALA A 16 -4.49 -7.30 -2.20
C ALA A 16 -4.97 -6.44 -3.38
N CYS A 17 -4.10 -6.12 -4.33
CA CYS A 17 -4.53 -5.45 -5.56
C CYS A 17 -4.54 -6.47 -6.70
N ASP A 18 -5.56 -6.41 -7.57
CA ASP A 18 -5.58 -7.16 -8.82
C ASP A 18 -4.61 -6.56 -9.86
N ALA A 19 -4.58 -7.12 -11.08
CA ALA A 19 -3.71 -6.65 -12.16
C ALA A 19 -4.04 -5.22 -12.64
N ASP A 20 -5.26 -4.76 -12.44
CA ASP A 20 -5.71 -3.41 -12.76
C ASP A 20 -5.49 -2.44 -11.58
N GLY A 21 -4.98 -2.93 -10.45
CA GLY A 21 -4.72 -2.18 -9.22
C GLY A 21 -5.90 -2.16 -8.23
N TYR A 22 -7.04 -2.74 -8.57
CA TYR A 22 -8.23 -2.67 -7.75
C TYR A 22 -8.07 -3.47 -6.44
N PRO A 23 -8.40 -2.89 -5.27
CA PRO A 23 -8.36 -3.62 -4.01
C PRO A 23 -9.34 -4.79 -3.99
N ILE A 24 -8.82 -5.97 -3.68
CA ILE A 24 -9.53 -7.22 -3.44
C ILE A 24 -9.61 -7.44 -1.94
N LEU A 25 -10.81 -7.67 -1.43
CA LEU A 25 -11.08 -8.11 -0.07
C LEU A 25 -11.56 -9.56 -0.09
N ALA A 26 -11.08 -10.39 0.84
CA ALA A 26 -11.72 -11.66 1.18
C ALA A 26 -12.56 -11.46 2.44
N VAL A 27 -13.89 -11.54 2.31
CA VAL A 27 -14.82 -11.18 3.39
C VAL A 27 -15.66 -12.38 3.79
N SER A 28 -15.90 -12.55 5.09
CA SER A 28 -16.81 -13.59 5.62
C SER A 28 -18.24 -13.07 5.68
N ASP A 29 -19.23 -13.88 5.34
CA ASP A 29 -20.66 -13.58 5.50
C ASP A 29 -21.05 -13.21 6.95
N LEU A 30 -20.24 -13.65 7.92
CA LEU A 30 -20.47 -13.38 9.33
C LEU A 30 -20.02 -11.97 9.75
N ALA A 31 -19.10 -11.34 8.99
CA ALA A 31 -18.53 -10.05 9.34
C ALA A 31 -19.53 -8.90 9.17
N VAL A 32 -19.42 -7.90 10.05
CA VAL A 32 -20.30 -6.71 10.02
C VAL A 32 -20.10 -5.92 8.72
N HIS A 33 -18.84 -5.70 8.31
CA HIS A 33 -18.55 -4.97 7.08
C HIS A 33 -19.09 -5.66 5.82
N THR A 34 -19.22 -6.99 5.80
CA THR A 34 -19.81 -7.73 4.67
C THR A 34 -21.29 -7.42 4.54
N LYS A 35 -22.00 -7.34 5.67
CA LYS A 35 -23.42 -6.98 5.72
C LYS A 35 -23.61 -5.52 5.30
N ASP A 36 -22.73 -4.63 5.77
CA ASP A 36 -22.73 -3.21 5.40
C ASP A 36 -22.53 -3.05 3.88
N LEU A 37 -21.53 -3.73 3.30
CA LEU A 37 -21.21 -3.67 1.87
C LEU A 37 -22.29 -4.32 0.99
N THR A 38 -22.93 -5.38 1.47
CA THR A 38 -24.07 -6.00 0.78
C THR A 38 -25.28 -5.06 0.73
N ALA A 39 -25.53 -4.32 1.81
CA ALA A 39 -26.63 -3.36 1.88
C ALA A 39 -26.33 -2.07 1.09
N ASN A 40 -25.08 -1.61 1.10
CA ASN A 40 -24.62 -0.43 0.37
C ASN A 40 -23.16 -0.62 -0.09
N PRO A 41 -22.91 -0.80 -1.41
CA PRO A 41 -21.56 -1.10 -1.90
C PRO A 41 -20.61 0.11 -1.82
N LYS A 42 -21.12 1.32 -1.59
CA LYS A 42 -20.30 2.54 -1.54
C LYS A 42 -19.42 2.54 -0.31
N CYS A 43 -18.12 2.53 -0.51
CA CYS A 43 -17.15 2.44 0.57
C CYS A 43 -15.89 3.29 0.30
N SER A 44 -15.01 3.34 1.30
CA SER A 44 -13.68 3.89 1.16
C SER A 44 -12.65 3.02 1.85
N LEU A 45 -11.49 2.82 1.22
CA LEU A 45 -10.34 2.14 1.78
C LEU A 45 -9.27 3.16 2.16
N LEU A 46 -8.93 3.22 3.44
CA LEU A 46 -7.82 4.04 3.96
C LEU A 46 -6.55 3.18 4.03
N VAL A 47 -5.46 3.65 3.43
CA VAL A 47 -4.16 2.99 3.47
C VAL A 47 -3.12 3.99 3.96
N ALA A 48 -2.49 3.70 5.09
CA ALA A 48 -1.32 4.43 5.59
C ALA A 48 -0.07 3.64 5.23
N ARG A 49 0.95 4.32 4.67
CA ARG A 49 2.23 3.68 4.37
C ARG A 49 2.96 3.26 5.65
N ASP A 50 3.01 4.16 6.61
CA ASP A 50 3.44 3.93 7.98
C ASP A 50 2.30 4.36 8.92
N PRO A 51 1.55 3.41 9.52
CA PRO A 51 0.45 3.73 10.42
C PRO A 51 0.84 4.52 11.67
N GLU A 52 2.12 4.48 12.08
CA GLU A 52 2.62 5.16 13.27
C GLU A 52 3.12 6.58 12.97
N ASP A 53 3.40 6.91 11.70
CA ASP A 53 3.85 8.24 11.29
C ASP A 53 2.71 9.07 10.68
N ARG A 54 2.15 9.96 11.52
CA ARG A 54 1.06 10.89 11.13
C ARG A 54 1.46 11.91 10.05
N THR A 55 2.75 12.06 9.77
CA THR A 55 3.26 12.95 8.71
C THR A 55 3.49 12.21 7.40
N ASP A 56 3.21 10.91 7.37
CA ASP A 56 3.44 10.09 6.19
C ASP A 56 2.27 10.05 5.21
N LEU A 57 2.52 9.44 4.05
CA LEU A 57 1.51 9.30 3.01
C LEU A 57 0.34 8.43 3.50
N VAL A 58 -0.85 9.03 3.44
CA VAL A 58 -2.13 8.37 3.66
C VAL A 58 -2.96 8.52 2.39
N ILE A 59 -3.48 7.41 1.89
CA ILE A 59 -4.33 7.34 0.70
C ILE A 59 -5.73 6.92 1.13
N THR A 60 -6.75 7.64 0.68
CA THR A 60 -8.16 7.23 0.81
C THR A 60 -8.71 6.96 -0.59
N LEU A 61 -9.02 5.70 -0.87
CA LEU A 61 -9.61 5.27 -2.14
C LEU A 61 -11.12 5.12 -1.95
N ARG A 62 -11.92 5.92 -2.65
CA ARG A 62 -13.39 5.83 -2.63
C ARG A 62 -13.89 5.04 -3.84
N GLY A 63 -14.81 4.11 -3.62
CA GLY A 63 -15.26 3.19 -4.65
C GLY A 63 -16.56 2.45 -4.32
N ASP A 64 -16.95 1.55 -5.22
CA ASP A 64 -18.00 0.57 -4.97
C ASP A 64 -17.37 -0.82 -4.77
N ALA A 65 -17.75 -1.54 -3.71
CA ALA A 65 -17.39 -2.93 -3.53
C ALA A 65 -18.33 -3.83 -4.35
N ILE A 66 -17.77 -4.56 -5.31
CA ILE A 66 -18.51 -5.41 -6.26
C ILE A 66 -18.07 -6.85 -6.06
N SER A 67 -19.03 -7.79 -6.07
CA SER A 67 -18.73 -9.22 -6.05
C SER A 67 -17.92 -9.63 -7.27
N VAL A 68 -16.89 -10.44 -7.04
CA VAL A 68 -16.07 -11.00 -8.11
C VAL A 68 -16.87 -12.08 -8.85
N SER A 69 -16.79 -12.08 -10.19
CA SER A 69 -17.47 -13.08 -11.01
C SER A 69 -16.75 -14.43 -10.95
N GLU A 70 -17.49 -15.54 -11.10
CA GLU A 70 -16.90 -16.90 -11.14
C GLU A 70 -15.76 -17.02 -12.18
N LYS A 71 -15.81 -16.22 -13.25
CA LYS A 71 -14.78 -16.23 -14.30
C LYS A 71 -13.46 -15.60 -13.86
N ASP A 72 -13.52 -14.64 -12.94
CA ASP A 72 -12.35 -13.90 -12.46
C ASP A 72 -11.80 -14.47 -11.15
N GLU A 73 -12.57 -15.35 -10.49
CA GLU A 73 -12.31 -15.83 -9.14
C GLU A 73 -10.93 -16.49 -8.99
N GLU A 74 -10.52 -17.34 -9.93
CA GLU A 74 -9.21 -18.00 -9.89
C GLU A 74 -8.05 -16.98 -9.94
N ALA A 75 -8.14 -15.98 -10.81
CA ALA A 75 -7.12 -14.94 -10.96
C ALA A 75 -7.06 -14.02 -9.74
N ILE A 76 -8.23 -13.64 -9.20
CA ILE A 76 -8.35 -12.81 -8.00
C ILE A 76 -7.81 -13.55 -6.77
N ARG A 77 -8.16 -14.84 -6.62
CA ARG A 77 -7.66 -15.70 -5.55
C ARG A 77 -6.14 -15.80 -5.61
N ALA A 78 -5.56 -16.01 -6.79
CA ALA A 78 -4.12 -16.07 -6.97
C ALA A 78 -3.43 -14.74 -6.56
N ALA A 79 -3.99 -13.59 -6.96
CA ALA A 79 -3.48 -12.29 -6.56
C ALA A 79 -3.56 -12.06 -5.04
N TYR A 80 -4.66 -12.47 -4.42
CA TYR A 80 -4.84 -12.36 -2.97
C TYR A 80 -3.84 -13.22 -2.20
N LEU A 81 -3.69 -14.49 -2.57
CA LEU A 81 -2.77 -15.42 -1.91
C LEU A 81 -1.29 -15.09 -2.16
N ALA A 82 -0.95 -14.44 -3.28
CA ALA A 82 0.40 -13.92 -3.49
C ALA A 82 0.80 -12.88 -2.43
N ARG A 83 -0.16 -12.09 -1.94
CA ARG A 83 0.04 -11.13 -0.84
C ARG A 83 -0.11 -11.78 0.53
N HIS A 84 -1.09 -12.67 0.68
CA HIS A 84 -1.48 -13.31 1.94
C HIS A 84 -1.34 -14.84 1.85
N PRO A 85 -0.10 -15.38 1.80
CA PRO A 85 0.13 -16.80 1.48
C PRO A 85 -0.44 -17.79 2.51
N ASN A 86 -0.74 -17.32 3.71
CA ASN A 86 -1.29 -18.15 4.79
C ASN A 86 -2.82 -18.06 4.90
N ALA A 87 -3.50 -17.36 3.99
CA ALA A 87 -4.95 -17.14 4.03
C ALA A 87 -5.76 -18.33 3.50
N PHE A 88 -5.56 -19.53 4.05
CA PHE A 88 -6.27 -20.75 3.62
C PHE A 88 -7.79 -20.68 3.84
N TRP A 89 -8.25 -19.80 4.73
CA TRP A 89 -9.67 -19.59 5.03
C TRP A 89 -10.45 -18.93 3.89
N VAL A 90 -9.80 -18.38 2.87
CA VAL A 90 -10.49 -17.81 1.69
C VAL A 90 -11.24 -18.88 0.89
N ASP A 91 -10.92 -20.16 1.08
CA ASP A 91 -11.60 -21.29 0.44
C ASP A 91 -12.79 -21.82 1.27
N PHE A 92 -13.08 -21.20 2.42
CA PHE A 92 -14.23 -21.60 3.22
C PHE A 92 -15.53 -21.09 2.60
N GLY A 93 -16.60 -21.86 2.69
CA GLY A 93 -17.87 -21.56 2.01
C GLY A 93 -18.60 -20.31 2.51
N ASP A 94 -18.15 -19.71 3.63
CA ASP A 94 -18.64 -18.42 4.13
C ASP A 94 -17.77 -17.24 3.69
N PHE A 95 -16.69 -17.46 2.94
CA PHE A 95 -15.81 -16.41 2.42
C PHE A 95 -16.03 -16.17 0.93
N HIS A 96 -16.06 -14.90 0.54
CA HIS A 96 -16.22 -14.47 -0.83
C HIS A 96 -15.25 -13.31 -1.15
N PHE A 97 -14.89 -13.16 -2.42
CA PHE A 97 -14.09 -12.03 -2.87
C PHE A 97 -14.96 -10.85 -3.29
N LEU A 98 -14.64 -9.68 -2.75
CA LEU A 98 -15.14 -8.39 -3.22
C LEU A 98 -14.00 -7.59 -3.84
N ARG A 99 -14.30 -6.82 -4.88
CA ARG A 99 -13.38 -5.89 -5.53
C ARG A 99 -13.89 -4.47 -5.38
N ILE A 100 -13.07 -3.57 -4.87
CA ILE A 100 -13.40 -2.14 -4.77
C ILE A 100 -13.02 -1.46 -6.08
N GLU A 101 -14.02 -1.01 -6.84
CA GLU A 101 -13.82 -0.26 -8.08
C GLU A 101 -13.75 1.25 -7.78
N PRO A 102 -12.59 1.92 -7.97
CA PRO A 102 -12.40 3.32 -7.62
C PRO A 102 -13.30 4.26 -8.45
N LYS A 103 -13.80 5.35 -7.83
CA LYS A 103 -14.63 6.38 -8.49
C LYS A 103 -13.91 7.67 -8.82
N GLU A 104 -12.80 7.95 -8.16
CA GLU A 104 -12.13 9.25 -8.21
C GLU A 104 -11.24 9.43 -9.45
N PHE A 105 -10.92 8.32 -10.11
CA PHE A 105 -10.12 8.29 -11.33
C PHE A 105 -11.01 7.87 -12.49
N SER A 106 -10.79 8.43 -13.69
CA SER A 106 -11.36 7.79 -14.86
C SER A 106 -10.78 6.36 -14.93
N GLY A 107 -11.64 5.35 -15.12
CA GLY A 107 -11.19 3.95 -15.09
C GLY A 107 -10.01 3.66 -16.05
N GLY A 108 -9.87 4.45 -17.11
CA GLY A 108 -8.72 4.40 -18.02
C GLY A 108 -7.41 4.93 -17.42
N GLU A 109 -7.43 6.05 -16.69
CA GLU A 109 -6.22 6.61 -16.07
C GLU A 109 -5.69 5.71 -14.95
N TYR A 110 -6.58 5.17 -14.13
CA TYR A 110 -6.20 4.27 -13.04
C TYR A 110 -5.49 3.02 -13.57
N LYS A 111 -6.07 2.36 -14.58
CA LYS A 111 -5.50 1.18 -15.22
C LYS A 111 -4.24 1.47 -16.04
N ALA A 112 -4.09 2.70 -16.54
CA ALA A 112 -2.91 3.09 -17.31
C ALA A 112 -1.69 3.35 -16.41
N ALA A 113 -1.90 3.69 -15.13
CA ALA A 113 -0.82 3.82 -14.16
C ALA A 113 -0.12 2.47 -13.97
N LYS A 114 1.20 2.49 -13.80
CA LYS A 114 2.00 1.28 -13.60
C LYS A 114 2.66 1.32 -12.23
N VAL A 115 2.60 0.21 -11.53
CA VAL A 115 3.38 -0.01 -10.32
C VAL A 115 4.86 0.12 -10.66
N ASP A 116 5.61 0.88 -9.86
CA ASP A 116 7.05 1.02 -10.07
C ASP A 116 7.75 -0.33 -9.85
N PRO A 117 8.51 -0.85 -10.83
CA PRO A 117 9.06 -2.19 -10.78
C PRO A 117 10.18 -2.34 -9.74
N ILE A 118 10.78 -1.25 -9.27
CA ILE A 118 11.84 -1.28 -8.26
C ILE A 118 11.27 -1.25 -6.84
N ALA A 119 10.04 -0.71 -6.66
CA ALA A 119 9.40 -0.60 -5.34
C ALA A 119 9.25 -1.94 -4.60
N GLN A 120 9.12 -3.06 -5.33
CA GLN A 120 9.08 -4.41 -4.74
C GLN A 120 10.36 -4.77 -3.97
N PHE A 121 11.49 -4.14 -4.29
CA PHE A 121 12.78 -4.36 -3.62
C PHE A 121 13.02 -3.40 -2.45
N SER A 122 12.07 -2.49 -2.16
CA SER A 122 12.20 -1.49 -1.12
C SER A 122 12.55 -2.12 0.23
N LYS A 123 11.72 -3.03 0.75
CA LYS A 123 11.94 -3.64 2.07
C LYS A 123 13.34 -4.27 2.26
N PRO A 124 13.82 -5.18 1.38
CA PRO A 124 15.15 -5.77 1.56
C PRO A 124 16.30 -4.76 1.39
N VAL A 125 16.19 -3.78 0.47
CA VAL A 125 17.25 -2.77 0.27
C VAL A 125 17.30 -1.81 1.46
N VAL A 126 16.15 -1.29 1.90
CA VAL A 126 16.01 -0.40 3.05
C VAL A 126 16.57 -1.05 4.31
N SER A 127 16.17 -2.30 4.60
CA SER A 127 16.65 -3.00 5.79
C SER A 127 18.16 -3.18 5.78
N TYR A 128 18.75 -3.56 4.64
CA TYR A 128 20.20 -3.75 4.53
C TYR A 128 20.96 -2.43 4.69
N MET A 129 20.52 -1.38 4.02
CA MET A 129 21.16 -0.07 4.09
C MET A 129 21.07 0.55 5.49
N ASN A 130 19.91 0.49 6.13
CA ASN A 130 19.72 1.10 7.45
C ASN A 130 20.48 0.33 8.56
N ASN A 131 20.63 -0.99 8.43
CA ASN A 131 21.33 -1.79 9.43
C ASN A 131 22.85 -1.74 9.30
N ASP A 132 23.37 -1.81 8.07
CA ASP A 132 24.80 -2.02 7.83
C ASP A 132 25.51 -0.77 7.26
N HIS A 133 24.78 0.18 6.67
CA HIS A 133 25.33 1.28 5.86
C HIS A 133 24.68 2.65 6.16
N ALA A 134 24.28 2.90 7.42
CA ALA A 134 23.64 4.15 7.83
C ALA A 134 24.54 5.38 7.60
N GLU A 135 25.85 5.25 7.82
CA GLU A 135 26.82 6.34 7.59
C GLU A 135 26.95 6.69 6.10
N ASP A 136 26.92 5.71 5.21
CA ASP A 136 26.94 5.95 3.76
C ASP A 136 25.70 6.73 3.34
N THR A 137 24.53 6.36 3.88
CA THR A 137 23.26 7.06 3.62
C THR A 137 23.35 8.54 4.00
N LYS A 138 23.93 8.87 5.15
CA LYS A 138 24.15 10.27 5.57
C LYS A 138 25.04 11.03 4.58
N VAL A 139 26.13 10.41 4.12
CA VAL A 139 27.05 11.02 3.15
C VAL A 139 26.34 11.28 1.82
N ILE A 140 25.54 10.33 1.34
CA ILE A 140 24.77 10.46 0.09
C ILE A 140 23.74 11.59 0.21
N VAL A 141 22.97 11.63 1.32
CA VAL A 141 21.98 12.69 1.56
C VAL A 141 22.64 14.06 1.56
N LYS A 142 23.77 14.21 2.26
CA LYS A 142 24.53 15.46 2.28
C LYS A 142 25.01 15.86 0.89
N HIS A 143 25.48 14.91 0.07
CA HIS A 143 25.94 15.19 -1.28
C HIS A 143 24.81 15.74 -2.18
N TRP A 144 23.65 15.09 -2.18
CA TRP A 144 22.55 15.44 -3.09
C TRP A 144 21.71 16.63 -2.63
N THR A 145 21.57 16.83 -1.33
CA THR A 145 20.69 17.89 -0.78
C THR A 145 21.46 19.09 -0.24
N SER A 146 22.78 18.97 -0.09
CA SER A 146 23.63 19.94 0.63
C SER A 146 23.24 20.16 2.10
N VAL A 147 22.32 19.36 2.64
CA VAL A 147 21.89 19.43 4.04
C VAL A 147 22.79 18.52 4.89
N PRO A 148 23.53 19.04 5.88
CA PRO A 148 24.17 18.19 6.88
C PRO A 148 23.08 17.49 7.71
N VAL A 149 23.25 16.20 7.98
CA VAL A 149 22.29 15.40 8.75
C VAL A 149 23.02 14.61 9.83
N ASP A 150 22.41 14.53 11.01
CA ASP A 150 22.89 13.76 12.17
C ASP A 150 22.59 12.27 11.97
N PHE A 151 21.44 11.95 11.38
CA PHE A 151 21.05 10.61 10.93
C PHE A 151 20.21 10.69 9.64
N ALA A 152 20.16 9.58 8.89
CA ALA A 152 19.28 9.42 7.73
C ALA A 152 18.89 7.95 7.55
N ASP A 153 17.62 7.65 7.80
CA ASP A 153 17.04 6.31 7.62
C ASP A 153 16.25 6.27 6.32
N ILE A 154 16.55 5.32 5.43
CA ILE A 154 15.77 5.13 4.21
C ILE A 154 14.37 4.62 4.60
N LEU A 155 13.33 5.20 3.98
CA LEU A 155 11.92 4.87 4.21
C LEU A 155 11.38 3.96 3.10
N ASP A 156 11.67 4.31 1.85
CA ASP A 156 11.19 3.62 0.67
C ASP A 156 12.12 3.84 -0.52
N LEU A 157 11.91 3.04 -1.57
CA LEU A 157 12.69 3.02 -2.79
C LEU A 157 11.75 2.88 -4.00
N ASP A 158 12.07 3.56 -5.08
CA ASP A 158 11.47 3.39 -6.40
C ASP A 158 12.55 3.53 -7.49
N SER A 159 12.15 3.43 -8.77
CA SER A 159 13.12 3.47 -9.87
C SER A 159 13.83 4.81 -10.05
N LEU A 160 13.36 5.88 -9.42
CA LEU A 160 13.92 7.22 -9.54
C LEU A 160 14.76 7.63 -8.32
N GLY A 161 14.79 6.85 -7.26
CA GLY A 161 15.51 7.18 -6.03
C GLY A 161 14.83 6.62 -4.80
N PHE A 162 15.13 7.22 -3.65
CA PHE A 162 14.62 6.80 -2.36
C PHE A 162 14.26 8.00 -1.48
N ASN A 163 13.35 7.78 -0.54
CA ASN A 163 13.03 8.78 0.48
C ASN A 163 13.75 8.42 1.79
N VAL A 164 14.19 9.43 2.54
CA VAL A 164 14.80 9.26 3.86
C VAL A 164 14.05 10.07 4.91
N LYS A 165 14.02 9.56 6.14
CA LYS A 165 13.78 10.34 7.36
C LYS A 165 15.13 10.77 7.89
N ALA A 166 15.36 12.08 7.93
CA ALA A 166 16.62 12.65 8.37
C ALA A 166 16.41 13.56 9.58
N GLY A 167 17.44 13.65 10.42
CA GLY A 167 17.48 14.59 11.52
C GLY A 167 18.64 15.56 11.41
N TYR A 168 18.43 16.81 11.80
CA TYR A 168 19.48 17.80 11.95
C TYR A 168 19.16 18.78 13.08
N GLN A 169 20.08 18.96 14.02
CA GLN A 169 19.96 19.90 15.14
C GLN A 169 18.64 19.75 15.93
N GLY A 170 18.22 18.51 16.17
CA GLY A 170 16.99 18.19 16.90
C GLY A 170 15.69 18.30 16.09
N SER A 171 15.75 18.74 14.83
CA SER A 171 14.62 18.70 13.90
C SER A 171 14.61 17.40 13.11
N THR A 172 13.42 16.88 12.80
CA THR A 172 13.24 15.69 11.93
C THR A 172 12.40 16.07 10.73
N PHE A 173 12.81 15.61 9.54
CA PHE A 173 12.15 15.91 8.28
C PHE A 173 12.37 14.77 7.26
N LYS A 174 11.63 14.80 6.15
CA LYS A 174 11.77 13.84 5.05
C LYS A 174 12.48 14.50 3.87
N LEU A 175 13.41 13.78 3.26
CA LEU A 175 14.11 14.21 2.05
C LEU A 175 13.96 13.17 0.95
N ARG A 176 13.85 13.64 -0.29
CA ARG A 176 13.92 12.81 -1.49
C ARG A 176 15.36 12.84 -2.02
N VAL A 177 15.95 11.66 -2.21
CA VAL A 177 17.26 11.50 -2.84
C VAL A 177 17.09 10.86 -4.22
N PRO A 178 17.24 11.62 -5.32
CA PRO A 178 17.12 11.07 -6.66
C PRO A 178 18.35 10.23 -7.02
N PHE A 179 18.14 9.17 -7.79
CA PHE A 179 19.24 8.53 -8.50
C PHE A 179 19.70 9.41 -9.68
N PRO A 180 20.99 9.35 -10.06
CA PRO A 180 21.50 10.08 -11.23
C PRO A 180 20.86 9.61 -12.55
N ARG A 181 20.28 8.40 -12.55
CA ARG A 181 19.51 7.82 -13.66
C ARG A 181 18.48 6.83 -13.11
N ARG A 182 17.45 6.53 -13.92
CA ARG A 182 16.45 5.51 -13.57
C ARG A 182 17.12 4.14 -13.35
N ALA A 183 16.79 3.47 -12.25
CA ALA A 183 17.15 2.08 -11.99
C ALA A 183 16.25 1.14 -12.81
N ALA A 184 16.87 0.17 -13.49
CA ALA A 184 16.15 -0.74 -14.40
C ALA A 184 15.78 -2.07 -13.71
N ASP A 185 16.64 -2.52 -12.80
CA ASP A 185 16.47 -3.76 -12.05
C ASP A 185 17.19 -3.65 -10.70
N ARG A 186 17.23 -4.74 -9.94
CA ARG A 186 17.83 -4.77 -8.60
C ARG A 186 19.36 -4.73 -8.60
N LYS A 187 20.03 -5.14 -9.69
CA LYS A 187 21.48 -5.33 -9.76
C LYS A 187 22.21 -4.13 -10.33
#